data_AF-A0A1C0U231-F1
#
_entry.id   AF-A0A1C0U231-F1
#
_cell.length_a   1.000
_cell.length_b   1.000
_cell.length_c   1.000
_cell.angle_alpha   90.00
_cell.angle_beta   90.00
_cell.angle_gamma   90.00
#
_symmetry.space_group_name_H-M   'P 1'
#
loop_
_entity.id
_entity.type
_entity.pdbx_description
1 polymer ?
#
loop_
_entity_poly.entity_id
_entity_poly.type
_entity_poly.pdbx_seq_one_letter_code
_entity_poly.pdbx_strand_id
1 'polypeptide(L)'
;MSWIDPLGLYKGEGQRGLGKYHVFHDHTLKPSEYELSDRTHFKRGNQSVYERMQRDPEFKREMQTKYPGTVEHVQPSKRGNFKGDAPPGMTWHHENQSGKLSLVGRKKWGGGNGCR
;
A
#
# COMPACT_ATOMS: atom_id res chain seq x y z
N MET A 1 25.47 -8.66 -6.10
CA MET A 1 24.87 -9.47 -5.02
C MET A 1 23.49 -8.93 -4.73
N SER A 2 22.43 -9.59 -5.23
CA SER A 2 21.05 -9.22 -4.92
C SER A 2 20.66 -9.94 -3.63
N TRP A 3 20.50 -9.21 -2.53
CA TRP A 3 19.97 -9.79 -1.29
C TRP A 3 18.50 -10.17 -1.54
N ILE A 4 18.22 -11.47 -1.55
CA ILE A 4 16.87 -12.03 -1.64
C ILE A 4 16.33 -12.11 -0.21
N ASP A 5 15.32 -11.31 0.08
CA ASP A 5 14.66 -11.22 1.38
C ASP A 5 13.76 -12.47 1.61
N PRO A 6 13.89 -13.22 2.72
CA PRO A 6 13.22 -14.53 2.93
C PRO A 6 11.69 -14.48 3.10
N LEU A 7 11.06 -13.32 2.89
CA LEU A 7 9.60 -13.13 2.93
C LEU A 7 8.93 -13.05 1.55
N GLY A 8 9.68 -13.14 0.44
CA GLY A 8 9.10 -13.36 -0.90
C GLY A 8 8.14 -12.28 -1.44
N LEU A 9 8.13 -11.06 -0.86
CA LEU A 9 7.20 -9.98 -1.20
C LEU A 9 7.70 -8.99 -2.26
N TYR A 10 8.67 -9.38 -3.10
CA TYR A 10 9.03 -8.58 -4.26
C TYR A 10 8.92 -9.41 -5.53
N LYS A 11 7.73 -9.38 -6.13
CA LYS A 11 7.57 -9.59 -7.57
C LYS A 11 7.14 -8.24 -8.12
N GLY A 12 8.02 -7.67 -8.95
CA GLY A 12 7.93 -6.32 -9.47
C GLY A 12 6.55 -5.96 -10.01
N GLU A 13 6.28 -4.65 -9.95
CA GLU A 13 5.14 -3.91 -10.49
C GLU A 13 4.33 -4.72 -11.51
N GLY A 14 3.35 -5.46 -11.01
CA GLY A 14 2.44 -6.28 -11.80
C GLY A 14 1.43 -5.40 -12.50
N GLN A 15 1.82 -4.78 -13.60
CA GLN A 15 0.92 -3.99 -14.43
C GLN A 15 -0.01 -4.94 -15.21
N ARG A 16 -1.18 -5.31 -14.67
CA ARG A 16 -2.20 -6.06 -15.43
C ARG A 16 -3.62 -5.53 -15.18
N GLY A 17 -4.27 -5.14 -16.29
CA GLY A 17 -5.49 -4.31 -16.39
C GLY A 17 -6.79 -4.99 -15.97
N LEU A 18 -7.92 -4.29 -15.85
CA LEU A 18 -8.48 -3.22 -16.70
C LEU A 18 -8.76 -1.93 -15.91
N GLY A 19 -8.35 -0.76 -16.44
CA GLY A 19 -8.66 0.55 -15.86
C GLY A 19 -7.55 1.22 -15.03
N LYS A 20 -6.27 1.08 -15.42
CA LYS A 20 -5.08 1.90 -15.04
C LYS A 20 -5.07 2.47 -13.60
N TYR A 21 -5.06 1.62 -12.57
CA TYR A 21 -4.58 2.04 -11.25
C TYR A 21 -3.12 1.61 -11.08
N HIS A 22 -2.27 2.50 -10.58
CA HIS A 22 -0.90 2.14 -10.20
C HIS A 22 -0.95 1.42 -8.85
N VAL A 23 -0.49 0.17 -8.83
CA VAL A 23 -0.25 -0.60 -7.60
C VAL A 23 1.12 -0.22 -7.09
N PHE A 24 1.18 0.29 -5.86
CA PHE A 24 2.44 0.74 -5.24
C PHE A 24 3.06 -0.33 -4.34
N HIS A 25 2.22 -1.17 -3.74
CA HIS A 25 2.66 -2.20 -2.81
C HIS A 25 1.65 -3.34 -2.75
N ASP A 26 2.12 -4.57 -2.78
CA ASP A 26 1.32 -5.76 -2.53
C ASP A 26 1.69 -6.36 -1.17
N HIS A 27 0.68 -6.83 -0.44
CA HIS A 27 0.84 -7.53 0.82
C HIS A 27 -0.03 -8.78 0.83
N THR A 28 0.57 -9.90 1.25
CA THR A 28 -0.14 -11.17 1.44
C THR A 28 -0.31 -11.41 2.93
N LEU A 29 -1.57 -11.48 3.37
CA LEU A 29 -1.96 -11.87 4.72
C LEU A 29 -1.63 -13.34 4.97
N LYS A 30 -1.45 -13.71 6.25
CA LYS A 30 -1.36 -15.13 6.60
C LYS A 30 -2.74 -15.78 6.53
N PRO A 31 -2.85 -17.09 6.22
CA PRO A 31 -4.14 -17.79 6.18
C PRO A 31 -4.95 -17.65 7.48
N SER A 32 -4.28 -17.63 8.63
CA SER A 32 -4.90 -17.41 9.94
C SER A 32 -5.49 -16.00 10.13
N GLU A 33 -5.16 -15.07 9.24
CA GLU A 33 -5.62 -13.70 9.29
C GLU A 33 -6.78 -13.44 8.34
N TYR A 34 -7.17 -14.37 7.46
CA TYR A 34 -8.17 -14.12 6.41
C TYR A 34 -9.56 -13.76 6.93
N GLU A 35 -9.92 -14.26 8.11
CA GLU A 35 -11.21 -13.99 8.76
C GLU A 35 -11.19 -12.73 9.64
N LEU A 36 -10.06 -12.03 9.73
CA LEU A 36 -9.96 -10.80 10.51
C LEU A 36 -10.65 -9.64 9.81
N SER A 37 -10.97 -8.61 10.58
CA SER A 37 -11.57 -7.39 10.02
C SER A 37 -10.63 -6.71 9.02
N ASP A 38 -11.21 -6.05 8.02
CA ASP A 38 -10.47 -5.22 7.05
C ASP A 38 -9.58 -4.18 7.71
N ARG A 39 -10.01 -3.63 8.86
CA ARG A 39 -9.19 -2.72 9.65
C ARG A 39 -7.87 -3.37 10.08
N THR A 40 -7.89 -4.64 10.44
CA THR A 40 -6.68 -5.40 10.81
C THR A 40 -5.85 -5.71 9.57
N HIS A 41 -6.48 -6.07 8.46
CA HIS A 41 -5.82 -6.26 7.17
C HIS A 41 -5.04 -5.01 6.75
N PHE A 42 -5.65 -3.82 6.86
CA PHE A 42 -5.02 -2.55 6.51
C PHE A 42 -3.91 -2.16 7.48
N LYS A 43 -3.99 -2.55 8.77
CA LYS A 43 -2.85 -2.40 9.70
C LYS A 43 -1.64 -3.20 9.24
N ARG A 44 -1.85 -4.46 8.81
CA ARG A 44 -0.77 -5.32 8.28
C ARG A 44 -0.19 -4.76 6.99
N GLY A 45 -1.06 -4.30 6.09
CA GLY A 45 -0.65 -3.61 4.87
C GLY A 45 0.20 -2.36 5.17
N ASN A 46 -0.26 -1.48 6.04
CA ASN A 46 0.46 -0.26 6.42
C ASN A 46 1.82 -0.57 7.09
N GLN A 47 1.86 -1.59 7.95
CA GLN A 47 3.10 -2.09 8.53
C GLN A 47 4.09 -2.53 7.44
N SER A 48 3.63 -3.33 6.47
CA SER A 48 4.48 -3.82 5.37
C SER A 48 5.03 -2.69 4.49
N VAL A 49 4.22 -1.65 4.24
CA VAL A 49 4.65 -0.46 3.50
C VAL A 49 5.72 0.31 4.28
N TYR A 50 5.52 0.53 5.58
CA TYR A 50 6.51 1.19 6.44
C TYR A 50 7.83 0.41 6.47
N GLU A 51 7.79 -0.90 6.66
CA GLU A 51 8.99 -1.76 6.63
C GLU A 51 9.72 -1.72 5.28
N ARG A 52 8.99 -1.59 4.17
CA ARG A 52 9.60 -1.39 2.84
C ARG A 52 10.26 -0.01 2.75
N MET A 53 9.62 1.06 3.22
CA MET A 53 10.21 2.42 3.22
C MET A 53 11.50 2.51 4.04
N GLN A 54 11.64 1.69 5.08
CA GLN A 54 12.87 1.65 5.88
C GLN A 54 14.01 0.92 5.16
N ARG A 55 13.69 -0.03 4.27
CA ARG A 55 14.66 -0.82 3.49
C ARG A 55 14.98 -0.20 2.12
N ASP A 56 14.03 0.53 1.55
CA ASP A 56 14.08 1.13 0.23
C ASP A 56 13.80 2.64 0.31
N PRO A 57 14.88 3.45 0.46
CA PRO A 57 14.76 4.91 0.51
C PRO A 57 14.22 5.52 -0.79
N GLU A 58 14.39 4.84 -1.93
CA GLU A 58 13.90 5.31 -3.22
C GLU A 58 12.38 5.18 -3.30
N PHE A 59 11.85 4.04 -2.86
CA PHE A 59 10.41 3.85 -2.69
C PHE A 59 9.82 4.88 -1.72
N LYS A 60 10.50 5.15 -0.59
CA LYS A 60 10.05 6.19 0.35
C LYS A 60 10.00 7.57 -0.31
N ARG A 61 11.03 7.94 -1.08
CA ARG A 61 11.11 9.20 -1.82
C ARG A 61 9.98 9.30 -2.84
N GLU A 62 9.77 8.25 -3.63
CA GLU A 62 8.69 8.19 -4.62
C GLU A 62 7.30 8.36 -3.97
N MET A 63 7.04 7.62 -2.90
CA MET A 63 5.77 7.69 -2.16
C MET A 63 5.54 9.09 -1.59
N GLN A 64 6.58 9.72 -1.04
CA GLN A 64 6.50 11.08 -0.52
C GLN A 64 6.23 12.10 -1.64
N THR A 65 6.86 11.93 -2.82
CA THR A 65 6.69 12.83 -3.97
C THR A 65 5.31 12.68 -4.61
N LYS A 66 4.84 11.46 -4.83
CA LYS A 66 3.55 11.18 -5.49
C LYS A 66 2.35 11.36 -4.56
N TYR A 67 2.50 11.00 -3.27
CA TYR A 67 1.43 10.98 -2.28
C TYR A 67 1.91 11.60 -0.95
N PRO A 68 2.00 12.93 -0.86
CA PRO A 68 2.43 13.59 0.37
C PRO A 68 1.52 13.21 1.54
N GLY A 69 2.13 12.88 2.68
CA GLY A 69 1.42 12.40 3.88
C GLY A 69 1.28 10.88 3.96
N THR A 70 1.62 10.12 2.91
CA THR A 70 1.57 8.66 2.99
C THR A 70 2.59 8.09 3.96
N VAL A 71 3.82 8.60 3.93
CA VAL A 71 4.90 8.16 4.83
C VAL A 71 4.52 8.38 6.29
N GLU A 72 3.96 9.55 6.60
CA GLU A 72 3.50 9.86 7.96
C GLU A 72 2.31 8.99 8.39
N HIS A 73 1.44 8.62 7.45
CA HIS A 73 0.27 7.80 7.75
C HIS A 73 0.61 6.34 8.04
N VAL A 74 1.56 5.77 7.29
CA VAL A 74 1.97 4.36 7.46
C VAL A 74 2.93 4.17 8.64
N GLN A 75 3.50 5.25 9.18
CA GLN A 75 4.39 5.15 10.33
C GLN A 75 3.60 4.70 11.58
N PRO A 76 4.22 3.92 12.47
CA PRO A 76 3.58 3.55 13.72
C PRO A 76 3.39 4.79 14.60
N SER A 77 2.30 4.78 15.37
CA SER A 77 2.15 5.73 16.48
C SER A 77 3.27 5.56 17.51
N LYS A 78 3.40 6.52 18.44
CA LYS A 78 4.35 6.43 19.58
C LYS A 78 4.22 5.14 20.40
N ARG A 79 3.07 4.45 20.33
CA ARG A 79 2.79 3.18 20.99
C ARG A 79 3.03 1.94 20.10
N GLY A 80 3.63 2.10 18.92
CA GLY A 80 3.87 1.01 17.98
C GLY A 80 2.64 0.58 17.15
N ASN A 81 1.50 1.24 17.31
CA ASN A 81 0.27 0.87 16.58
C ASN A 81 0.22 1.49 15.19
N PHE A 82 -0.13 0.68 14.19
CA PHE A 82 -0.41 1.12 12.82
C PHE A 82 -1.87 1.54 12.65
N LYS A 83 -2.08 2.46 11.72
CA LYS A 83 -3.41 2.88 11.26
C LYS A 83 -4.11 1.74 10.52
N GLY A 84 -5.42 1.63 10.69
CA GLY A 84 -6.24 0.56 10.10
C GLY A 84 -7.04 1.04 8.90
N ASP A 85 -6.55 2.07 8.25
CA ASP A 85 -7.16 2.81 7.15
C ASP A 85 -6.08 3.14 6.12
N ALA A 86 -6.47 3.25 4.86
CA ALA A 86 -5.55 3.51 3.77
C ALA A 86 -4.94 4.92 3.86
N PRO A 87 -3.70 5.12 3.40
CA PRO A 87 -3.07 6.43 3.34
C PRO A 87 -3.85 7.45 2.49
N PRO A 88 -3.67 8.76 2.74
CA PRO A 88 -4.32 9.82 1.96
C PRO A 88 -4.07 9.69 0.45
N GLY A 89 -5.13 9.77 -0.35
CA GLY A 89 -5.02 9.65 -1.80
C GLY A 89 -4.80 8.22 -2.30
N MET A 90 -4.87 7.22 -1.42
CA MET A 90 -4.71 5.81 -1.75
C MET A 90 -5.87 4.96 -1.22
N THR A 91 -5.96 3.72 -1.67
CA THR A 91 -6.89 2.74 -1.12
C THR A 91 -6.23 1.37 -1.08
N TRP A 92 -6.56 0.60 -0.05
CA TRP A 92 -6.29 -0.82 -0.04
C TRP A 92 -7.39 -1.52 -0.84
N HIS A 93 -6.98 -2.40 -1.75
CA HIS A 93 -7.87 -3.23 -2.54
C HIS A 93 -7.61 -4.69 -2.18
N HIS A 94 -8.64 -5.41 -1.73
CA HIS A 94 -8.58 -6.85 -1.62
C HIS A 94 -8.68 -7.43 -3.02
N GLU A 95 -7.65 -8.14 -3.43
CA GLU A 95 -7.64 -8.84 -4.71
C GLU A 95 -8.59 -10.04 -4.67
N ASN A 96 -8.95 -10.55 -5.85
CA ASN A 96 -9.82 -11.74 -5.95
C ASN A 96 -9.16 -13.01 -5.37
N GLN A 97 -7.88 -12.95 -5.00
CA GLN A 97 -7.15 -14.00 -4.31
C GLN A 97 -7.24 -13.79 -2.80
N SER A 98 -7.67 -14.83 -2.07
CA SER A 98 -7.76 -14.79 -0.61
C SER A 98 -6.45 -14.35 0.03
N GLY A 99 -6.53 -13.31 0.86
CA GLY A 99 -5.40 -12.81 1.61
C GLY A 99 -4.53 -11.79 0.88
N LYS A 100 -4.75 -11.50 -0.40
CA LYS A 100 -3.93 -10.53 -1.12
C LYS A 100 -4.53 -9.12 -1.05
N LEU A 101 -3.72 -8.17 -0.60
CA LEU A 101 -4.02 -6.74 -0.48
C LEU A 101 -3.09 -5.95 -1.37
N SER A 102 -3.65 -5.08 -2.20
CA SER A 102 -2.88 -4.18 -3.07
C SER A 102 -3.15 -2.73 -2.69
N LEU A 103 -2.10 -1.97 -2.43
CA LEU A 103 -2.17 -0.54 -2.19
C LEU A 103 -2.18 0.17 -3.54
N VAL A 104 -3.30 0.78 -3.89
CA VAL A 104 -3.47 1.48 -5.15
C VAL A 104 -3.68 2.97 -4.94
N GLY A 105 -3.12 3.78 -5.82
CA GLY A 105 -3.37 5.21 -5.83
C GLY A 105 -4.79 5.50 -6.30
N ARG A 106 -5.53 6.33 -5.56
CA ARG A 106 -6.77 6.91 -6.10
C ARG A 106 -6.35 7.92 -7.16
N LYS A 107 -6.84 7.75 -8.38
CA LYS A 107 -6.70 8.80 -9.39
C LYS A 107 -7.44 10.05 -8.88
N LYS A 108 -6.72 11.11 -8.52
CA LYS A 108 -7.36 12.42 -8.44
C LYS A 108 -7.78 12.79 -9.85
N TRP A 109 -9.08 12.87 -10.09
CA TRP A 109 -9.62 13.55 -11.26
C TRP A 109 -9.19 15.01 -11.16
N GLY A 110 -8.18 15.40 -11.93
CA GLY A 110 -7.87 16.80 -12.19
C GLY A 110 -8.39 17.14 -13.58
N GLY A 111 -9.37 18.03 -13.65
CA GLY A 111 -9.65 18.83 -14.86
C GLY A 111 -10.78 18.32 -15.78
N GLY A 112 -12.02 18.64 -15.42
CA GLY A 112 -13.14 18.78 -16.34
C GLY A 112 -13.93 20.01 -15.93
N ASN A 113 -13.72 21.09 -16.68
CA ASN A 113 -14.27 22.45 -16.62
C ASN A 113 -15.49 22.73 -15.73
N GLY A 114 -15.46 23.91 -15.11
CA GLY A 114 -16.62 24.51 -14.48
C GLY A 114 -17.82 24.56 -15.42
N CYS A 115 -18.96 24.12 -14.91
CA CYS A 115 -20.25 24.51 -15.44
C CYS A 115 -20.48 25.97 -15.02
N ARG A 116 -20.43 26.86 -16.02
CA ARG A 116 -21.27 28.07 -16.02
C ARG A 116 -22.72 27.65 -16.15
#